data_AF-A0A943IX18-F1
#
_entry.id   AF-A0A943IX18-F1
#
_cell.length_a   1.000
_cell.length_b   1.000
_cell.length_c   1.000
_cell.angle_alpha   90.00
_cell.angle_beta   90.00
_cell.angle_gamma   90.00
#
_symmetry.space_group_name_H-M   'P 1'
#
loop_
_entity.id
_entity.type
_entity.pdbx_description
1 polymer ?
#
loop_
_entity_poly.entity_id
_entity_poly.type
_entity_poly.pdbx_seq_one_letter_code
_entity_poly.pdbx_strand_id
1 'polypeptide(L)'
;MNYIGEIFARADIQQIRSFLMHGVEGNTDPRPYIERIESAHKAFHVRLHRDYPDEKDFEEISQPIYDYVSVIEEVYMEIGLQVGAKLTAQTVQNLKIAFDGE
;
A
#
# COMPACT_ATOMS: atom_id res chain seq x y z
N MET A 1 -4.42 26.96 -17.27
CA MET A 1 -3.54 25.84 -16.88
C MET A 1 -3.06 26.11 -15.46
N ASN A 2 -3.64 25.43 -14.47
CA ASN A 2 -3.25 25.63 -13.08
C ASN A 2 -2.15 24.62 -12.76
N TYR A 3 -0.90 25.07 -12.79
CA TYR A 3 0.29 24.27 -12.45
C TYR A 3 0.14 23.54 -11.11
N ILE A 4 -0.61 24.10 -10.17
CA ILE A 4 -0.94 23.48 -8.88
C ILE A 4 -1.85 22.25 -9.07
N GLY A 5 -2.81 22.31 -9.99
CA GLY A 5 -3.68 21.18 -10.31
C GLY A 5 -2.91 20.00 -10.88
N GLU A 6 -1.88 20.24 -11.70
CA GLU A 6 -1.00 19.19 -12.21
C GLU A 6 -0.13 18.56 -11.12
N ILE A 7 0.27 19.34 -10.11
CA ILE A 7 1.01 18.83 -8.94
C ILE A 7 0.11 17.88 -8.14
N PHE A 8 -1.14 18.26 -7.85
CA PHE A 8 -2.06 17.39 -7.12
C PHE A 8 -2.48 16.15 -7.91
N ALA A 9 -2.57 16.24 -9.24
CA ALA A 9 -2.80 15.07 -10.09
C ALA A 9 -1.63 14.07 -10.06
N ARG A 10 -0.41 14.54 -9.78
CA ARG A 10 0.78 13.69 -9.59
C ARG A 10 0.92 13.24 -8.14
N ALA A 11 0.54 14.05 -7.16
CA ALA A 11 0.64 13.74 -5.74
C ALA A 11 -0.50 12.80 -5.27
N ASP A 12 -0.60 11.61 -5.86
CA ASP A 12 -1.55 10.59 -5.46
C ASP A 12 -1.00 9.71 -4.31
N ILE A 13 -1.91 9.02 -3.62
CA ILE A 13 -1.56 8.18 -2.47
C ILE A 13 -0.66 6.99 -2.86
N GLN A 14 -0.72 6.51 -4.11
CA GLN A 14 0.15 5.45 -4.58
C GLN A 14 1.58 5.93 -4.80
N GLN A 15 1.78 7.16 -5.29
CA GLN A 15 3.10 7.79 -5.42
C GLN A 15 3.71 8.07 -4.04
N ILE A 16 2.92 8.61 -3.11
CA ILE A 16 3.38 8.81 -1.72
C ILE A 16 3.76 7.46 -1.08
N ARG A 17 2.91 6.44 -1.20
CA ARG A 17 3.22 5.08 -0.74
C ARG A 17 4.49 4.54 -1.40
N SER A 18 4.62 4.67 -2.71
CA SER A 18 5.78 4.16 -3.46
C SER A 18 7.07 4.80 -2.97
N PHE A 19 7.07 6.12 -2.81
CA PHE A 19 8.20 6.87 -2.29
C PHE A 19 8.56 6.48 -0.85
N LEU A 20 7.56 6.35 0.03
CA LEU A 20 7.78 5.94 1.41
C LEU A 20 8.34 4.52 1.54
N MET A 21 7.91 3.60 0.68
CA MET A 21 8.28 2.18 0.75
C MET A 21 9.55 1.84 -0.03
N HIS A 22 9.82 2.53 -1.14
CA HIS A 22 10.86 2.15 -2.10
C HIS A 22 11.77 3.33 -2.51
N GLY A 23 11.59 4.51 -1.92
CA GLY A 23 12.33 5.71 -2.29
C GLY A 23 12.05 6.16 -3.73
N VAL A 24 13.06 6.75 -4.38
CA VAL A 24 12.93 7.38 -5.71
C VAL A 24 12.85 6.34 -6.84
N GLU A 25 13.24 5.09 -6.59
CA GLU A 25 13.28 4.02 -7.59
C GLU A 25 11.95 3.23 -7.68
N GLY A 26 10.98 3.56 -6.84
CA GLY A 26 9.71 2.84 -6.76
C GLY A 26 8.74 3.18 -7.90
N ASN A 27 8.46 2.21 -8.76
CA ASN A 27 7.40 2.33 -9.76
C ASN A 27 6.01 2.07 -9.16
N THR A 28 5.04 2.89 -9.52
CA THR A 28 3.63 2.65 -9.17
C THR A 28 3.01 1.65 -10.14
N ASP A 29 2.35 0.62 -9.60
CA ASP A 29 1.50 -0.28 -10.37
C ASP A 29 0.11 0.36 -10.55
N PRO A 30 -0.27 0.77 -11.77
CA PRO A 30 -1.49 1.53 -12.04
C PRO A 30 -2.77 0.67 -11.98
N ARG A 31 -2.63 -0.66 -11.84
CA ARG A 31 -3.77 -1.56 -11.79
C ARG A 31 -4.65 -1.30 -10.55
N PRO A 32 -5.97 -1.55 -10.64
CA PRO A 32 -6.86 -1.52 -9.48
C PRO A 32 -6.36 -2.40 -8.33
N TYR A 33 -6.67 -2.02 -7.09
CA TYR A 33 -6.20 -2.75 -5.90
C TYR A 33 -6.55 -4.24 -5.93
N ILE A 34 -7.79 -4.57 -6.30
CA ILE A 34 -8.25 -5.96 -6.36
C ILE A 34 -7.46 -6.76 -7.40
N GLU A 35 -7.21 -6.19 -8.58
CA GLU A 35 -6.45 -6.87 -9.65
C GLU A 35 -5.01 -7.16 -9.21
N ARG A 36 -4.39 -6.24 -8.46
CA ARG A 36 -3.03 -6.42 -7.93
C ARG A 36 -2.97 -7.55 -6.91
N ILE A 37 -3.95 -7.60 -6.00
CA ILE A 37 -4.06 -8.64 -4.97
C ILE A 37 -4.32 -10.01 -5.61
N GLU A 38 -5.33 -10.10 -6.48
CA GLU A 38 -5.70 -11.35 -7.16
C GLU A 38 -4.57 -11.87 -8.05
N SER A 39 -3.84 -10.98 -8.75
CA SER A 39 -2.69 -11.38 -9.56
C SER A 39 -1.57 -12.00 -8.71
N ALA A 40 -1.26 -11.39 -7.56
CA ALA A 40 -0.23 -11.88 -6.65
C ALA A 40 -0.65 -13.22 -6.01
N HIS A 41 -1.90 -13.30 -5.54
CA HIS A 41 -2.47 -14.51 -4.96
C HIS A 41 -2.50 -15.66 -5.97
N LYS A 42 -2.95 -15.40 -7.21
CA LYS A 42 -2.97 -16.41 -8.28
C LYS A 42 -1.58 -16.95 -8.59
N ALA A 43 -0.57 -16.07 -8.70
CA ALA A 43 0.80 -16.49 -8.95
C ALA A 43 1.34 -17.38 -7.82
N PHE A 44 1.08 -16.99 -6.57
CA PHE A 44 1.40 -17.78 -5.39
C PHE A 44 0.69 -19.14 -5.40
N HIS A 45 -0.63 -19.15 -5.58
CA HIS A 45 -1.47 -20.34 -5.57
C HIS A 45 -1.06 -21.35 -6.65
N VAL A 46 -0.89 -20.90 -7.90
CA VAL A 46 -0.46 -21.76 -9.01
C VAL A 46 0.90 -22.39 -8.74
N ARG A 47 1.84 -21.62 -8.18
CA ARG A 47 3.18 -22.16 -7.89
C ARG A 47 3.13 -23.18 -6.76
N LEU A 48 2.44 -22.85 -5.67
CA LEU A 48 2.38 -23.69 -4.49
C LEU A 48 1.58 -24.97 -4.76
N HIS A 49 0.47 -24.89 -5.49
CA HIS A 49 -0.34 -26.07 -5.83
C HIS A 49 0.37 -27.03 -6.78
N ARG A 50 1.28 -26.52 -7.63
CA ARG A 50 2.13 -27.38 -8.47
C ARG A 50 3.12 -28.20 -7.63
N ASP A 51 3.66 -27.60 -6.57
CA ASP A 51 4.66 -28.23 -5.71
C ASP A 51 3.98 -29.10 -4.62
N TYR A 52 2.72 -28.78 -4.26
CA TYR A 52 1.85 -29.50 -3.32
C TYR A 52 0.45 -29.71 -3.94
N PRO A 53 0.27 -30.75 -4.77
CA PRO A 53 -1.00 -31.01 -5.46
C PRO A 53 -2.06 -31.66 -4.56
N ASP A 54 -1.65 -32.29 -3.46
CA ASP A 54 -2.57 -32.77 -2.43
C ASP A 54 -3.14 -31.58 -1.66
N GLU A 55 -4.46 -31.55 -1.50
CA GLU A 55 -5.17 -30.41 -0.91
C GLU A 55 -4.82 -30.21 0.57
N LYS A 56 -4.59 -31.30 1.31
CA LYS A 56 -4.23 -31.24 2.72
C LYS A 56 -2.82 -30.69 2.88
N ASP A 57 -1.86 -31.20 2.10
CA ASP A 57 -0.48 -30.70 2.14
C ASP A 57 -0.41 -29.22 1.70
N PHE A 58 -1.23 -28.84 0.71
CA PHE A 58 -1.36 -27.45 0.26
C PHE A 58 -1.91 -26.53 1.35
N GLU A 59 -2.97 -26.94 2.05
CA GLU A 59 -3.54 -26.18 3.16
C GLU A 59 -2.53 -26.05 4.31
N GLU A 60 -1.88 -27.15 4.69
CA GLU A 60 -0.89 -27.18 5.77
C GLU A 60 0.29 -26.22 5.52
N ILE A 61 0.78 -26.12 4.28
CA ILE A 61 1.89 -25.24 3.93
C ILE A 61 1.46 -23.79 3.65
N SER A 62 0.23 -23.57 3.18
CA SER A 62 -0.26 -22.22 2.87
C SER A 62 -0.75 -21.46 4.10
N GLN A 63 -1.30 -22.15 5.10
CA GLN A 63 -1.79 -21.55 6.34
C GLN A 63 -0.76 -20.65 7.05
N PRO A 64 0.48 -21.09 7.36
CA PRO A 64 1.45 -20.23 8.04
C PRO A 64 1.87 -19.02 7.20
N ILE A 65 1.77 -19.12 5.87
CA ILE A 65 2.05 -18.00 4.95
C ILE A 65 0.93 -16.96 5.04
N TYR A 66 -0.33 -17.40 5.04
CA TYR A 66 -1.46 -16.49 5.22
C TYR A 66 -1.47 -15.84 6.61
N ASP A 67 -1.12 -16.59 7.66
CA ASP A 67 -0.99 -16.04 9.01
C ASP A 67 0.10 -14.95 9.05
N TYR A 68 1.25 -15.20 8.42
CA TYR A 68 2.32 -14.21 8.30
C TYR A 68 1.90 -12.96 7.52
N VAL A 69 1.25 -13.13 6.37
CA VAL A 69 0.76 -12.00 5.56
C VAL A 69 -0.29 -11.19 6.33
N SER A 70 -1.18 -11.86 7.07
CA SER A 70 -2.19 -11.20 7.91
C SER A 70 -1.53 -10.30 8.97
N VAL A 71 -0.48 -10.78 9.65
CA VAL A 71 0.27 -9.96 10.63
C VAL A 71 0.94 -8.76 9.96
N ILE A 72 1.49 -8.92 8.75
CA ILE A 72 2.03 -7.79 7.98
C ILE A 72 0.93 -6.77 7.70
N GLU A 73 -0.23 -7.21 7.22
CA GLU A 73 -1.35 -6.33 6.89
C GLU A 73 -1.80 -5.52 8.10
N GLU A 74 -1.93 -6.15 9.28
CA GLU A 74 -2.28 -5.49 10.54
C GLU A 74 -1.26 -4.39 10.92
N VAL A 75 0.03 -4.72 10.92
CA VAL A 75 1.10 -3.78 11.30
C VAL A 75 1.16 -2.59 10.35
N TYR A 76 1.13 -2.83 9.03
CA TYR A 76 1.21 -1.74 8.06
C TYR A 76 -0.07 -0.90 8.01
N MET A 77 -1.24 -1.48 8.32
CA MET A 77 -2.47 -0.71 8.50
C MET A 77 -2.34 0.25 9.69
N GLU A 78 -1.86 -0.23 10.84
CA GLU A 78 -1.64 0.60 12.03
C GLU A 78 -0.67 1.76 11.73
N ILE A 79 0.49 1.45 11.15
CA ILE A 79 1.48 2.47 10.75
C ILE A 79 0.86 3.48 9.78
N GLY A 80 0.11 3.00 8.78
CA GLY A 80 -0.55 3.85 7.79
C GLY A 80 -1.53 4.84 8.41
N LEU A 81 -2.34 4.39 9.38
CA LEU A 81 -3.27 5.26 10.12
C LEU A 81 -2.53 6.30 10.95
N GLN A 82 -1.48 5.91 11.67
CA GLN A 82 -0.67 6.82 12.49
C GLN A 82 0.03 7.90 11.63
N VAL A 83 0.64 7.50 10.52
CA VAL A 83 1.30 8.43 9.58
C VAL A 83 0.28 9.35 8.92
N GLY A 84 -0.87 8.83 8.49
CA GLY A 84 -1.96 9.61 7.91
C GLY A 84 -2.48 10.69 8.86
N ALA A 85 -2.68 10.35 10.14
CA ALA A 85 -3.07 11.31 11.17
C ALA A 85 -2.01 12.41 11.35
N LYS A 86 -0.73 12.05 11.38
CA LYS A 86 0.39 12.99 11.50
C LYS A 86 0.46 13.96 10.32
N LEU A 87 0.34 13.46 9.08
CA LEU A 87 0.34 14.29 7.87
C LEU A 87 -0.86 15.26 7.84
N THR A 88 -2.03 14.79 8.29
CA THR A 88 -3.23 15.61 8.39
C THR A 88 -3.03 16.74 9.39
N ALA A 89 -2.50 16.45 10.58
CA ALA A 89 -2.21 17.46 11.60
C ALA A 89 -1.20 18.51 11.10
N GLN A 90 -0.13 18.08 10.42
CA GLN A 90 0.85 18.97 9.79
C GLN A 90 0.20 19.86 8.73
N THR A 91 -0.67 19.30 7.88
CA THR A 91 -1.38 20.04 6.84
C THR A 91 -2.28 21.12 7.44
N VAL A 92 -3.06 20.77 8.47
CA VAL A 92 -3.92 21.72 9.19
C VAL A 92 -3.11 22.84 9.84
N GLN A 93 -1.97 22.50 10.47
CA GLN A 93 -1.09 23.50 11.09
C GLN A 93 -0.51 24.45 10.04
N ASN A 94 -0.05 23.94 8.91
CA ASN A 94 0.49 24.75 7.82
C ASN A 94 -0.57 25.68 7.23
N LEU A 95 -1.82 25.20 7.09
CA LEU A 95 -2.93 26.04 6.65
C LEU A 95 -3.23 27.15 7.65
N LYS A 96 -3.30 26.86 8.96
CA LYS A 96 -3.49 27.89 9.99
C LYS A 96 -2.40 28.97 9.90
N ILE A 97 -1.13 28.58 9.83
CA ILE A 97 -0.01 29.53 9.70
C ILE A 97 -0.16 30.40 8.44
N ALA A 98 -0.60 29.82 7.32
CA ALA A 98 -0.81 30.55 6.08
C ALA A 98 -1.95 31.58 6.16
N PHE A 99 -3.01 31.30 6.94
CA PHE A 99 -4.17 32.19 7.10
C PHE A 99 -4.03 33.19 8.25
N ASP A 100 -3.27 32.86 9.30
CA ASP A 100 -2.97 33.77 10.43
C ASP A 100 -1.78 34.70 10.15
N GLY A 101 -1.10 34.52 9.01
CA GLY A 101 0.01 35.34 8.52
C GLY A 101 -0.40 36.47 7.55
N GLU A 102 -1.70 36.66 7.31
CA GLU A 102 -2.32 37.87 6.71
C GLU A 102 -2.90 38.77 7.82
#